data_AF-A0A8T8SQC0-F1
#
_entry.id   AF-A0A8T8SQC0-F1
#
_cell.length_a   1.000
_cell.length_b   1.000
_cell.length_c   1.000
_cell.angle_alpha   90.00
_cell.angle_beta   90.00
_cell.angle_gamma   90.00
#
_symmetry.space_group_name_H-M   'P 1'
#
loop_
_entity.id
_entity.type
_entity.pdbx_description
1 polymer ?
#
loop_
_entity_poly.entity_id
_entity_poly.type
_entity_poly.pdbx_seq_one_letter_code
_entity_poly.pdbx_strand_id
1 'polypeptide(L)'
;MNSVSAMRFEDAGALLASSPNARSVFVEIIKLAVNTWPEIDWVSIAPAAYYQSGKVFKDRQTIGWIGYCPQELTKEMLPEAEDLISIPERGTIVVTCPGVMDEKDKEHYERVGDIDTKLVEPGYLPMFNS
;
A
#
# COMPACT_ATOMS: atom_id res chain seq x y z
N MET A 1 1.28 -15.31 -35.34
CA MET A 1 1.55 -14.32 -34.27
C MET A 1 0.41 -14.43 -33.28
N ASN A 2 0.65 -15.03 -32.11
CA ASN A 2 -0.40 -15.16 -31.10
C ASN A 2 -0.69 -13.77 -30.54
N SER A 3 -1.93 -13.32 -30.73
CA SER A 3 -2.46 -12.10 -30.12
C SER A 3 -2.39 -12.28 -28.62
N VAL A 4 -1.47 -11.55 -27.97
CA VAL A 4 -1.52 -11.39 -26.52
C VAL A 4 -2.78 -10.58 -26.26
N SER A 5 -3.81 -11.25 -25.72
CA SER A 5 -5.04 -10.58 -25.33
C SER A 5 -4.67 -9.48 -24.33
N ALA A 6 -4.94 -8.22 -24.68
CA ALA A 6 -4.70 -7.10 -23.78
C ALA A 6 -5.66 -7.22 -22.61
N MET A 7 -5.16 -7.67 -21.46
CA MET A 7 -5.89 -7.70 -20.20
C MET A 7 -6.05 -6.26 -19.70
N ARG A 8 -7.24 -5.90 -19.21
CA ARG A 8 -7.43 -4.59 -18.57
C ARG A 8 -6.69 -4.59 -17.24
N PHE A 9 -6.24 -3.42 -16.81
CA PHE A 9 -5.47 -3.28 -15.57
C PHE A 9 -6.26 -3.72 -14.33
N GLU A 10 -7.59 -3.47 -14.33
CA GLU A 10 -8.52 -3.96 -13.30
C GLU A 10 -8.56 -5.50 -13.21
N ASP A 11 -8.61 -6.17 -14.36
CA ASP A 11 -8.60 -7.64 -14.44
C ASP A 11 -7.25 -8.21 -13.99
N ALA A 12 -6.15 -7.54 -14.33
CA ALA A 12 -4.81 -7.91 -13.89
C ALA A 12 -4.64 -7.74 -12.36
N GLY A 13 -5.18 -6.67 -11.78
CA GLY A 13 -5.18 -6.43 -10.35
C GLY A 13 -5.94 -7.51 -9.57
N ALA A 14 -7.15 -7.86 -10.03
CA ALA A 14 -7.94 -8.93 -9.42
C ALA A 14 -7.25 -10.31 -9.56
N LEU A 15 -6.66 -10.59 -10.73
CA LEU A 15 -5.90 -11.83 -10.95
C LEU A 15 -4.69 -11.92 -10.01
N LEU A 16 -3.90 -10.85 -9.91
CA LEU A 16 -2.75 -10.80 -9.00
C LEU A 16 -3.16 -10.98 -7.54
N ALA A 17 -4.27 -10.38 -7.10
CA ALA A 17 -4.78 -10.56 -5.74
C ALA A 17 -5.17 -12.02 -5.44
N SER A 18 -5.61 -12.79 -6.44
CA SER A 18 -5.89 -14.22 -6.26
C SER A 18 -4.66 -15.13 -6.25
N SER A 19 -3.47 -14.57 -6.51
CA SER A 19 -2.21 -15.34 -6.53
C SER A 19 -1.66 -15.55 -5.11
N PRO A 20 -1.12 -16.73 -4.79
CA PRO A 20 -0.41 -16.94 -3.52
C PRO A 20 0.82 -16.03 -3.37
N ASN A 21 1.33 -15.48 -4.48
CA ASN A 21 2.51 -14.60 -4.51
C ASN A 21 2.15 -13.10 -4.64
N ALA A 22 0.89 -12.73 -4.42
CA ALA A 22 0.40 -11.36 -4.60
C ALA A 22 1.28 -10.33 -3.88
N ARG A 23 1.59 -10.56 -2.60
CA ARG A 23 2.46 -9.69 -1.79
C ARG A 23 3.81 -9.46 -2.45
N SER A 24 4.53 -10.52 -2.81
CA SER A 24 5.87 -10.39 -3.40
C SER A 24 5.84 -9.63 -4.72
N VAL A 25 4.84 -9.88 -5.56
CA VAL A 25 4.73 -9.19 -6.86
C VAL A 25 4.53 -7.69 -6.66
N PHE A 26 3.61 -7.30 -5.78
CA PHE A 26 3.35 -5.89 -5.52
C PHE A 26 4.53 -5.17 -4.86
N VAL A 27 5.22 -5.83 -3.93
CA VAL A 27 6.46 -5.30 -3.34
C VAL A 27 7.52 -5.05 -4.42
N GLU A 28 7.75 -6.00 -5.33
CA GLU A 28 8.75 -5.83 -6.40
C GLU A 28 8.33 -4.77 -7.43
N ILE A 29 7.04 -4.65 -7.74
CA ILE A 29 6.52 -3.55 -8.57
C ILE A 29 6.78 -2.20 -7.92
N ILE A 30 6.48 -2.04 -6.63
CA ILE A 30 6.73 -0.79 -5.90
C ILE A 30 8.22 -0.48 -5.87
N LYS A 31 9.07 -1.46 -5.50
CA LYS A 31 10.53 -1.29 -5.49
C LYS A 31 11.05 -0.83 -6.84
N LEU A 32 10.62 -1.47 -7.94
CA LEU A 32 11.01 -1.07 -9.28
C LEU A 32 10.55 0.35 -9.58
N ALA A 33 9.29 0.67 -9.28
CA ALA A 33 8.71 1.97 -9.58
C ALA A 33 9.44 3.09 -8.84
N VAL A 34 9.57 2.99 -7.52
CA VAL A 34 10.23 4.06 -6.75
C VAL A 34 11.69 4.21 -7.17
N ASN A 35 12.45 3.12 -7.35
CA ASN A 35 13.84 3.22 -7.78
C ASN A 35 14.00 3.83 -9.18
N THR A 36 13.02 3.66 -10.06
CA THR A 36 13.04 4.21 -11.42
C THR A 36 12.62 5.67 -11.47
N TRP A 37 11.62 6.06 -10.65
CA TRP A 37 11.01 7.38 -10.64
C TRP A 37 11.17 8.04 -9.25
N PRO A 38 12.23 8.85 -9.06
CA PRO A 38 12.50 9.58 -7.82
C PRO A 38 11.34 10.47 -7.33
N GLU A 39 10.50 10.93 -8.25
CA GLU A 39 9.34 11.78 -7.99
C GLU A 39 8.17 11.05 -7.32
N ILE A 40 8.18 9.72 -7.25
CA ILE A 40 7.15 8.96 -6.53
C ILE A 40 7.36 9.17 -5.03
N ASP A 41 6.41 9.88 -4.42
CA ASP A 41 6.37 10.23 -3.01
C ASP A 41 5.32 9.42 -2.22
N TRP A 42 4.38 8.76 -2.88
CA TRP A 42 3.41 7.88 -2.24
C TRP A 42 2.92 6.78 -3.18
N VAL A 43 2.77 5.57 -2.65
CA VAL A 43 2.07 4.47 -3.34
C VAL A 43 1.11 3.82 -2.36
N SER A 44 -0.09 3.48 -2.82
CA SER A 44 -1.08 2.75 -2.04
C SER A 44 -1.74 1.68 -2.91
N ILE A 45 -1.69 0.43 -2.44
CA ILE A 45 -2.42 -0.69 -3.02
C ILE A 45 -3.49 -1.07 -2.01
N ALA A 46 -4.76 -0.90 -2.38
CA ALA A 46 -5.90 -1.20 -1.51
C ALA A 46 -7.14 -1.57 -2.34
N PRO A 47 -8.12 -2.28 -1.76
CA PRO A 47 -9.42 -2.45 -2.37
C PRO A 47 -10.05 -1.10 -2.76
N ALA A 48 -10.64 -1.03 -3.95
CA ALA A 48 -11.18 0.23 -4.47
C ALA A 48 -12.25 0.85 -3.55
N ALA A 49 -13.14 0.02 -3.00
CA ALA A 49 -14.16 0.46 -2.06
C ALA A 49 -13.54 1.07 -0.79
N TYR A 50 -12.50 0.43 -0.24
CA TYR A 50 -11.76 0.98 0.89
C TYR A 50 -11.14 2.32 0.54
N TYR A 51 -10.39 2.39 -0.55
CA TYR A 51 -9.65 3.60 -0.94
C TYR A 51 -10.57 4.79 -1.22
N GLN A 52 -11.74 4.57 -1.83
CA GLN A 52 -12.66 5.64 -2.21
C GLN A 52 -13.52 6.13 -1.05
N SER A 53 -14.02 5.21 -0.21
CA SER A 53 -15.03 5.56 0.80
C SER A 53 -14.85 4.86 2.14
N GLY A 54 -13.91 3.92 2.28
CA GLY A 54 -13.65 3.19 3.52
C GLY A 54 -12.56 3.79 4.42
N LYS A 55 -11.57 4.51 3.89
CA LYS A 55 -10.43 5.04 4.68
C LYS A 55 -10.85 5.83 5.92
N VAL A 56 -10.04 5.75 6.99
CA VAL A 56 -10.27 6.49 8.25
C VAL A 56 -10.25 8.01 8.01
N PHE A 57 -9.27 8.51 7.27
CA PHE A 57 -9.13 9.93 6.94
C PHE A 57 -9.59 10.19 5.49
N LYS A 58 -10.65 10.98 5.31
CA LYS A 58 -11.25 11.24 3.99
C LYS A 58 -10.49 12.28 3.16
N ASP A 59 -9.78 13.17 3.83
CA ASP A 59 -8.98 14.25 3.28
C ASP A 59 -7.54 13.83 2.95
N ARG A 60 -7.18 12.58 3.27
CA ARG A 60 -5.83 12.04 3.13
C ARG A 60 -5.75 10.78 2.28
N GLN A 61 -4.53 10.49 1.87
CA GLN A 61 -4.14 9.17 1.41
C GLN A 61 -4.33 8.11 2.51
N THR A 62 -4.15 6.85 2.13
CA THR A 62 -3.98 5.72 3.05
C THR A 62 -2.70 4.99 2.67
N ILE A 63 -2.09 4.28 3.61
CA ILE A 63 -1.03 3.33 3.30
C ILE A 63 -1.58 2.08 2.58
N GLY A 64 -2.86 1.75 2.79
CA GLY A 64 -3.54 0.61 2.17
C GLY A 64 -3.08 -0.75 2.67
N TRP A 65 -3.21 -1.78 1.83
CA TRP A 65 -2.67 -3.11 2.09
C TRP A 65 -1.14 -3.11 2.02
N ILE A 66 -0.62 -2.64 0.89
CA ILE A 66 0.80 -2.46 0.64
C ILE A 66 0.99 -1.02 0.16
N GLY A 67 1.79 -0.26 0.89
CA GLY A 67 2.04 1.13 0.57
C GLY A 67 3.51 1.48 0.68
N TYR A 68 3.89 2.58 0.03
CA TYR A 68 5.23 3.16 0.15
C TYR A 68 5.11 4.53 0.83
N CYS A 69 5.94 4.72 1.85
CA CYS A 69 6.13 5.98 2.54
C CYS A 69 7.59 6.42 2.35
N PRO A 70 7.88 7.68 1.95
CA PRO A 70 9.22 8.18 1.65
C PRO A 70 9.96 8.57 2.94
N GLN A 71 9.80 7.77 4.00
CA GLN A 71 10.38 7.94 5.31
C GLN A 71 10.92 6.59 5.80
N GLU A 72 11.93 6.64 6.67
CA GLU A 72 12.38 5.45 7.39
C GLU A 72 11.38 5.13 8.51
N LEU A 73 10.73 3.97 8.41
CA LEU A 73 9.73 3.51 9.36
C LEU A 73 10.24 2.23 10.04
N THR A 74 10.02 2.13 11.35
CA THR A 74 10.46 0.98 12.15
C THR A 74 9.30 0.27 12.82
N LYS A 75 9.53 -0.95 13.31
CA LYS A 75 8.50 -1.73 14.03
C LYS A 75 8.12 -1.10 15.36
N GLU A 76 8.98 -0.29 15.96
CA GLU A 76 8.65 0.49 17.16
C GLU A 76 7.62 1.58 16.83
N MET A 77 7.72 2.19 15.64
CA MET A 77 6.76 3.19 15.17
C MET A 77 5.44 2.53 14.74
N LEU A 78 5.52 1.43 13.98
CA LEU A 78 4.36 0.74 13.41
C LEU A 78 4.34 -0.75 13.82
N PRO A 79 4.06 -1.06 15.10
CA PRO A 79 4.04 -2.44 15.60
C PRO A 79 2.95 -3.30 14.96
N GLU A 80 1.87 -2.70 14.46
CA GLU A 80 0.74 -3.38 13.81
C GLU A 80 1.03 -3.75 12.36
N ALA A 81 2.06 -3.17 11.74
CA ALA A 81 2.45 -3.56 10.39
C ALA A 81 2.81 -5.05 10.40
N GLU A 82 2.40 -5.78 9.37
CA GLU A 82 2.89 -7.14 9.13
C GLU A 82 4.39 -7.11 8.83
N ASP A 83 4.82 -6.19 7.95
CA ASP A 83 6.22 -6.08 7.53
C ASP A 83 6.58 -4.64 7.15
N LEU A 84 7.86 -4.32 7.30
CA LEU A 84 8.46 -3.04 6.96
C LEU A 84 9.72 -3.29 6.15
N ILE A 85 9.66 -2.99 4.86
CA ILE A 85 10.73 -3.29 3.91
C ILE A 85 11.42 -1.98 3.56
N SER A 86 12.61 -1.78 4.12
CA SER A 86 13.43 -0.60 3.82
C SER A 86 13.87 -0.60 2.37
N ILE A 87 13.76 0.57 1.73
CA ILE A 87 14.37 0.89 0.45
C ILE A 87 15.45 1.94 0.75
N PRO A 88 16.74 1.59 0.71
CA PRO A 88 17.82 2.47 1.09
C PRO A 88 17.74 3.83 0.41
N GLU A 89 17.86 4.90 1.19
CA GLU A 89 17.83 6.31 0.73
C GLU A 89 16.50 6.76 0.09
N ARG A 90 15.47 5.90 0.09
CA ARG A 90 14.16 6.21 -0.51
C ARG A 90 13.04 6.25 0.51
N GLY A 91 12.94 5.24 1.37
CA GLY A 91 11.87 5.14 2.35
C GLY A 91 11.55 3.69 2.72
N THR A 92 10.28 3.42 3.00
CA THR A 92 9.83 2.12 3.51
C THR A 92 8.56 1.66 2.81
N ILE A 93 8.54 0.40 2.35
CA ILE A 93 7.29 -0.27 1.99
C ILE A 93 6.67 -0.84 3.26
N VAL A 94 5.43 -0.50 3.52
CA VAL A 94 4.61 -1.02 4.62
C VAL A 94 3.70 -2.10 4.07
N VAL A 95 3.75 -3.29 4.66
CA VAL A 95 2.74 -4.34 4.46
C VAL A 95 1.90 -4.38 5.71
N THR A 96 0.59 -4.14 5.58
CA THR A 96 -0.32 -4.05 6.73
C THR A 96 -0.87 -5.41 7.13
N CYS A 97 -1.40 -6.17 6.17
CA CYS A 97 -2.01 -7.48 6.40
C CYS A 97 -1.15 -8.63 5.81
N PRO A 98 -1.14 -9.81 6.44
CA PRO A 98 -0.41 -10.98 5.94
C PRO A 98 -0.96 -11.50 4.60
N GLY A 99 -2.27 -11.39 4.41
CA GLY A 99 -2.97 -11.67 3.15
C GLY A 99 -3.48 -10.41 2.48
N VAL A 100 -4.12 -10.57 1.31
CA VAL A 100 -4.81 -9.46 0.63
C VAL A 100 -5.81 -8.83 1.59
N MET A 101 -5.75 -7.51 1.72
CA MET A 101 -6.70 -6.75 2.51
C MET A 101 -8.13 -7.01 2.02
N ASP A 102 -9.00 -7.37 2.97
CA ASP A 102 -10.45 -7.43 2.79
C ASP A 102 -11.05 -6.28 3.61
N GLU A 103 -11.68 -5.32 2.94
CA GLU A 103 -12.27 -4.16 3.59
C GLU A 103 -13.52 -4.48 4.44
N LYS A 104 -14.07 -5.68 4.31
CA LYS A 104 -15.17 -6.18 5.14
C LYS A 104 -14.67 -6.92 6.38
N ASP A 105 -13.41 -7.31 6.38
CA ASP A 105 -12.76 -7.85 7.57
C ASP A 105 -12.41 -6.69 8.51
N LYS A 106 -12.99 -6.74 9.71
CA LYS A 106 -12.80 -5.72 10.73
C LYS A 106 -11.34 -5.62 11.16
N GLU A 107 -10.62 -6.74 11.29
CA GLU A 107 -9.23 -6.74 11.73
C GLU A 107 -8.33 -6.07 10.68
N HIS A 108 -8.56 -6.37 9.40
CA HIS A 108 -7.84 -5.71 8.31
C HIS A 108 -8.14 -4.20 8.27
N TYR A 109 -9.40 -3.82 8.40
CA TYR A 109 -9.81 -2.42 8.41
C TYR A 109 -9.16 -1.64 9.56
N GLU A 110 -9.25 -2.16 10.79
CA GLU A 110 -8.70 -1.51 11.98
C GLU A 110 -7.18 -1.40 11.90
N ARG A 111 -6.50 -2.45 11.44
CA ARG A 111 -5.04 -2.44 11.28
C ARG A 111 -4.53 -1.36 10.33
N VAL A 112 -5.18 -1.20 9.17
CA VAL A 112 -4.82 -0.12 8.23
C VAL A 112 -5.11 1.25 8.84
N GLY A 113 -6.24 1.39 9.54
CA GLY A 113 -6.62 2.63 10.22
C GLY A 113 -5.65 3.05 11.34
N ASP A 114 -5.17 2.09 12.14
CA ASP A 114 -4.20 2.33 13.20
C ASP A 114 -2.86 2.79 12.64
N ILE A 115 -2.40 2.16 11.55
CA ILE A 115 -1.18 2.57 10.85
C ILE A 115 -1.35 3.96 10.24
N ASP A 116 -2.45 4.23 9.54
CA ASP A 116 -2.74 5.55 8.99
C ASP A 116 -2.75 6.62 10.10
N THR A 117 -3.31 6.32 11.26
CA THR A 117 -3.32 7.23 12.42
C THR A 117 -1.91 7.55 12.91
N LYS A 118 -1.05 6.53 13.03
CA LYS A 118 0.35 6.72 13.43
C LYS A 118 1.19 7.46 12.39
N LEU A 119 0.81 7.41 11.12
CA LEU A 119 1.44 8.19 10.06
C LEU A 119 0.94 9.63 10.02
N VAL A 120 -0.25 9.93 10.54
CA VAL A 120 -0.77 11.31 10.64
C VAL A 120 -0.01 12.13 11.68
N GLU A 121 0.30 11.56 12.85
CA GLU A 121 0.96 12.28 13.95
C GLU A 121 2.28 12.98 13.54
N PRO A 122 3.24 12.31 12.86
CA PRO A 122 4.45 12.95 12.36
C PRO A 122 4.25 13.71 11.03
N GLY A 123 3.04 13.72 10.48
CA GLY A 123 2.73 14.38 9.20
C GLY A 123 3.13 13.57 7.96
N TYR A 124 3.34 12.27 8.09
CA TYR A 124 3.79 11.41 6.99
C TYR A 124 2.67 10.94 6.06
N LEU A 125 1.41 10.96 6.51
CA LEU A 125 0.26 10.60 5.66
C LEU A 125 -0.21 11.80 4.81
N PRO A 126 -0.01 11.79 3.48
CA PRO A 126 -0.26 12.97 2.63
C PRO A 126 -1.74 13.35 2.55
N MET A 127 -2.01 14.64 2.36
CA MET A 127 -3.34 15.15 1.97
C MET A 127 -3.49 15.09 0.46
N PHE A 128 -4.72 15.00 -0.07
CA PHE A 128 -4.93 15.01 -1.52
C PHE A 128 -4.58 16.33 -2.22
N ASN A 129 -4.53 17.43 -1.46
CA ASN A 129 -4.37 18.79 -1.97
C ASN A 129 -3.08 19.48 -1.47
N SER A 130 -2.03 18.70 -1.20
CA SER A 130 -0.71 19.26 -0.81
C SER A 130 0.08 19.74 -2.02
#